data_AF-A0A8F5C2F6-F1
#
_entry.id   AF-A0A8F5C2F6-F1
#
_cell.length_a   1.000
_cell.length_b   1.000
_cell.length_c   1.000
_cell.angle_alpha   90.00
_cell.angle_beta   90.00
_cell.angle_gamma   90.00
#
_symmetry.space_group_name_H-M   'P 1'
#
loop_
_entity.id
_entity.type
_entity.pdbx_description
1 polymer ?
#
loop_
_entity_poly.entity_id
_entity_poly.type
_entity_poly.pdbx_seq_one_letter_code
_entity_poly.pdbx_strand_id
1 'polypeptide(L)'
;MFVIKKRKFIKNKKGNRKINRFAKKQILIHGVIKAFKLGFNVILVNPKGTTKSDKHERIVKEKGFDRHTASAYLIALKGFEKLNEYK
;
A
#
# COMPACT_ATOMS: atom_id res chain seq x y z
N MET A 1 11.89 -12.38 7.10
CA MET A 1 10.96 -11.74 8.07
C MET A 1 10.72 -10.28 7.64
N PHE A 2 9.47 -9.84 7.51
CA PHE A 2 9.05 -8.58 6.86
C PHE A 2 9.75 -7.31 7.42
N VAL A 3 10.19 -6.39 6.56
CA VAL A 3 10.65 -5.06 6.98
C VAL A 3 9.43 -4.15 7.23
N ILE A 4 8.69 -4.43 8.31
CA ILE A 4 7.65 -3.50 8.76
C ILE A 4 8.37 -2.32 9.41
N LYS A 5 8.23 -1.12 8.82
CA LYS A 5 8.78 0.11 9.40
C LYS A 5 8.44 0.20 10.89
N LYS A 6 9.46 0.31 11.74
CA LYS A 6 9.30 0.60 13.17
C LYS A 6 8.62 1.96 13.33
N ARG A 7 7.79 2.10 14.36
CA ARG A 7 7.16 3.39 14.70
C ARG A 7 8.26 4.39 15.06
N LYS A 8 8.55 5.33 14.17
CA LYS A 8 9.49 6.43 14.41
C LYS A 8 8.71 7.73 14.43
N PHE A 9 8.65 8.38 15.59
CA PHE A 9 8.03 9.69 15.72
C PHE A 9 8.80 10.73 14.90
N ILE A 10 8.06 11.69 14.36
CA ILE A 10 8.55 12.81 13.53
C ILE A 10 8.24 14.14 14.22
N LYS A 11 8.74 15.27 13.71
CA LYS A 11 8.46 16.59 14.30
C LYS A 11 6.97 17.00 14.24
N ASN A 12 6.16 16.38 13.38
CA ASN A 12 4.76 16.74 13.16
C ASN A 12 3.79 15.99 14.09
N LYS A 13 3.07 16.73 14.95
CA LYS A 13 2.05 16.22 15.89
C LYS A 13 0.94 15.40 15.19
N LYS A 14 0.43 15.84 14.04
CA LYS A 14 -0.62 15.11 13.28
C LYS A 14 -0.10 13.78 12.75
N GLY A 15 1.16 13.75 12.29
CA GLY A 15 1.84 12.53 11.87
C GLY A 15 2.02 11.55 13.03
N ASN A 16 2.50 12.04 14.17
CA ASN A 16 2.68 11.24 15.39
C ASN A 16 1.38 10.65 15.90
N ARG A 17 0.27 11.41 15.86
CA ARG A 17 -1.08 10.89 16.19
C ARG A 17 -1.44 9.68 15.32
N LYS A 18 -1.20 9.74 14.01
CA LYS A 18 -1.49 8.63 13.08
C LYS A 18 -0.58 7.43 13.36
N ILE A 19 0.71 7.66 13.59
CA ILE A 19 1.68 6.61 13.92
C ILE A 19 1.28 5.86 15.19
N ASN A 20 0.77 6.57 16.19
CA ASN A 20 0.34 5.99 17.46
C ASN A 20 -0.99 5.22 17.32
N ARG A 21 -2.01 5.86 16.74
CA ARG A 21 -3.38 5.30 16.68
C ARG A 21 -3.56 4.20 15.64
N PHE A 22 -2.88 4.26 14.49
CA PHE A 22 -3.11 3.30 13.41
C PHE A 22 -2.35 1.98 13.66
N ALA A 23 -3.10 0.87 13.75
CA ALA A 23 -2.59 -0.48 14.01
C ALA A 23 -1.97 -1.13 12.75
N LYS A 24 -1.08 -0.41 12.05
CA LYS A 24 -0.53 -0.83 10.74
C LYS A 24 0.06 -2.23 10.76
N LYS A 25 0.89 -2.53 11.77
CA LYS A 25 1.59 -3.82 11.89
C LYS A 25 0.59 -4.97 12.06
N GLN A 26 -0.39 -4.78 12.94
CA GLN A 26 -1.41 -5.78 13.25
C GLN A 26 -2.28 -6.07 12.02
N ILE A 27 -2.77 -5.02 11.34
CA ILE A 27 -3.61 -5.18 10.14
C ILE A 27 -2.85 -5.89 9.02
N LEU A 28 -1.58 -5.55 8.79
CA LEU A 28 -0.75 -6.20 7.77
C LEU A 28 -0.54 -7.68 8.08
N ILE A 29 -0.15 -8.02 9.31
CA ILE A 29 0.06 -9.42 9.73
C ILE A 29 -1.24 -10.21 9.59
N HIS A 30 -2.35 -9.65 10.08
CA HIS A 30 -3.66 -10.30 9.99
C HIS A 30 -4.08 -10.56 8.55
N GLY A 31 -3.93 -9.56 7.66
CA GLY A 31 -4.27 -9.69 6.24
C GLY A 31 -3.45 -10.76 5.53
N VAL A 32 -2.12 -10.79 5.78
CA VAL A 32 -1.23 -11.80 5.20
C VAL A 32 -1.62 -13.22 5.67
N ILE A 33 -1.84 -13.41 6.98
CA ILE A 33 -2.24 -14.71 7.53
C ILE A 33 -3.59 -15.16 6.95
N LYS A 34 -4.58 -14.28 6.87
CA LYS A 34 -5.89 -14.63 6.28
C LYS A 34 -5.77 -14.98 4.80
N ALA A 35 -4.99 -14.23 4.03
CA ALA A 35 -4.81 -14.50 2.61
C ALA A 35 -4.15 -15.87 2.40
N PHE A 36 -3.12 -16.22 3.16
CA PHE A 36 -2.52 -17.55 3.10
C PHE A 36 -3.47 -18.67 3.53
N LYS A 37 -4.31 -18.46 4.56
CA LYS A 37 -5.35 -19.42 4.95
C LYS A 37 -6.34 -19.72 3.82
N LEU A 38 -6.58 -18.75 2.94
CA LEU A 38 -7.47 -18.87 1.79
C LEU A 38 -6.73 -19.38 0.52
N GLY A 39 -5.45 -19.73 0.62
CA GLY A 39 -4.67 -20.20 -0.52
C GLY A 39 -4.21 -19.10 -1.48
N PHE A 40 -4.28 -17.83 -1.08
CA PHE A 40 -3.85 -16.72 -1.94
C PHE A 40 -2.34 -16.47 -1.84
N ASN A 41 -1.76 -16.11 -2.97
CA ASN A 41 -0.39 -15.59 -3.05
C ASN A 41 -0.37 -14.10 -2.68
N VAL A 42 0.47 -13.74 -1.71
CA VAL A 42 0.53 -12.37 -1.19
C VAL A 42 1.79 -11.67 -1.68
N ILE A 43 1.63 -10.56 -2.37
CA ILE A 43 2.73 -9.72 -2.84
C ILE A 43 2.72 -8.41 -2.06
N LEU A 44 3.84 -8.12 -1.38
CA LEU A 44 4.01 -6.86 -0.66
C LEU A 44 4.60 -5.79 -1.57
N VAL A 45 3.88 -4.68 -1.70
CA VAL A 45 4.20 -3.55 -2.58
C VAL A 45 4.35 -2.26 -1.76
N ASN A 46 5.27 -1.38 -2.16
CA ASN A 46 5.43 -0.07 -1.55
C ASN A 46 4.38 0.92 -2.11
N PRO A 47 3.45 1.45 -1.28
CA PRO A 47 2.38 2.34 -1.74
C PRO A 47 2.85 3.78 -2.01
N LYS A 48 4.15 4.11 -1.86
CA LYS A 48 4.63 5.49 -2.10
C LYS A 48 4.24 5.97 -3.51
N GLY A 49 3.59 7.13 -3.60
CA GLY A 49 3.22 7.76 -4.87
C GLY A 49 1.94 7.22 -5.52
N THR A 50 1.11 6.44 -4.81
CA THR A 50 -0.16 5.92 -5.35
C THR A 50 -1.34 6.87 -5.20
N THR A 51 -1.23 7.94 -4.41
CA THR A 51 -2.32 8.91 -4.14
C THR A 51 -1.94 10.37 -4.44
N LYS A 52 -0.66 10.64 -4.68
CA LYS A 52 -0.14 11.98 -4.99
C LYS A 52 0.97 11.85 -6.02
N SER A 53 0.58 11.64 -7.27
CA SER A 53 1.47 11.56 -8.43
C SER A 53 0.70 11.95 -9.68
N ASP A 54 1.41 12.46 -10.68
CA ASP A 54 0.80 12.84 -11.97
C ASP A 54 0.14 11.62 -12.63
N LYS A 55 0.74 10.43 -12.46
CA LYS A 55 0.16 9.16 -12.91
C LYS A 55 -1.20 8.89 -12.26
N HIS A 56 -1.37 9.20 -10.97
CA HIS A 56 -2.64 9.05 -10.27
C HIS A 56 -3.69 10.01 -10.83
N GLU A 57 -3.35 11.28 -11.03
CA GLU A 57 -4.28 12.26 -11.59
C GLU A 57 -4.70 11.92 -13.02
N ARG A 58 -3.76 11.46 -13.85
CA ARG A 58 -4.03 10.98 -15.21
C ARG A 58 -5.00 9.80 -15.19
N ILE A 59 -4.76 8.78 -14.36
CA ILE A 59 -5.65 7.61 -14.26
C ILE A 59 -7.07 8.00 -13.82
N VAL A 60 -7.20 8.91 -12.84
CA VAL A 60 -8.52 9.41 -12.42
C VAL A 60 -9.26 10.07 -13.59
N LYS A 61 -8.58 10.91 -14.37
CA LYS A 61 -9.18 11.62 -15.51
C LYS A 61 -9.47 10.71 -16.70
N GLU A 62 -8.51 9.90 -17.11
CA GLU A 62 -8.59 9.06 -18.31
C GLU A 62 -9.47 7.83 -18.13
N LYS A 63 -9.44 7.20 -16.94
CA LYS A 63 -10.23 6.01 -16.65
C LYS A 63 -11.55 6.31 -15.92
N GLY A 64 -11.76 7.57 -15.50
CA GLY A 64 -12.94 7.95 -14.71
C GLY A 64 -13.00 7.30 -13.33
N PHE A 65 -11.87 6.80 -12.82
CA PHE A 65 -11.82 6.13 -11.51
C PHE A 65 -11.92 7.15 -10.37
N ASP A 66 -12.62 6.77 -9.29
CA ASP A 66 -12.51 7.53 -8.05
C ASP A 66 -11.08 7.45 -7.49
N ARG A 67 -10.74 8.37 -6.59
CA ARG A 67 -9.37 8.50 -6.07
C ARG A 67 -8.87 7.24 -5.38
N HIS A 68 -9.75 6.51 -4.69
CA HIS A 68 -9.39 5.26 -4.02
C HIS A 68 -9.16 4.14 -5.03
N THR A 69 -10.05 3.97 -6.00
CA THR A 69 -9.88 2.98 -7.07
C THR A 69 -8.61 3.24 -7.88
N ALA A 70 -8.33 4.49 -8.23
CA ALA A 70 -7.08 4.85 -8.92
C ALA A 70 -5.83 4.51 -8.08
N SER A 71 -5.86 4.74 -6.76
CA SER A 71 -4.77 4.33 -5.88
C SER A 71 -4.60 2.81 -5.79
N ALA A 72 -5.70 2.05 -5.70
CA ALA A 72 -5.66 0.59 -5.67
C ALA A 72 -5.14 0.02 -7.00
N TYR A 73 -5.58 0.57 -8.13
CA TYR A 73 -5.10 0.21 -9.46
C TYR A 73 -3.59 0.42 -9.61
N LEU A 74 -3.05 1.55 -9.13
CA LEU A 74 -1.61 1.79 -9.12
C LEU A 74 -0.82 0.82 -8.22
N ILE A 75 -1.40 0.36 -7.11
CA ILE A 75 -0.79 -0.67 -6.27
C ILE A 75 -0.71 -2.00 -7.03
N ALA A 76 -1.78 -2.36 -7.74
CA ALA A 76 -1.82 -3.59 -8.54
C ALA A 76 -0.75 -3.55 -9.64
N LEU A 77 -0.64 -2.45 -10.39
CA LEU A 77 0.38 -2.28 -11.44
C LEU A 77 1.80 -2.47 -10.89
N LYS A 78 2.12 -1.87 -9.75
CA LYS A 78 3.42 -2.07 -9.08
C LYS A 78 3.64 -3.51 -8.61
N GLY A 79 2.56 -4.20 -8.22
CA GLY A 79 2.60 -5.62 -7.88
C GLY A 79 2.98 -6.47 -9.09
N PHE A 80 2.39 -6.18 -10.25
CA PHE A 80 2.73 -6.84 -11.52
C PHE A 80 4.17 -6.56 -11.96
N GLU A 81 4.62 -5.31 -11.91
CA GLU A 81 6.02 -4.94 -12.21
C GLU A 81 6.99 -5.76 -11.35
N LYS A 82 6.71 -5.85 -10.05
CA LYS A 82 7.52 -6.63 -9.10
C LYS A 82 7.51 -8.13 -9.41
N LEU A 83 6.39 -8.70 -9.86
CA LEU A 83 6.34 -10.11 -10.26
C LEU A 83 7.20 -10.39 -11.50
N ASN A 84 7.21 -9.46 -12.45
CA ASN A 84 8.02 -9.60 -13.67
C ASN A 84 9.52 -9.48 -13.39
N GLU A 85 9.93 -8.75 -12.34
CA GLU A 85 11.34 -8.65 -11.92
C GLU A 85 11.89 -9.96 -11.34
N TYR A 86 11.02 -10.86 -10.85
CA TYR A 86 11.42 -12.18 -10.32
C TYR A 86 11.37 -13.30 -11.36
N LYS A 87 10.91 -13.02 -12.58
CA LYS A 87 10.96 -13.96 -13.72
C LYS A 87 12.26 -13.80 -14.47
#